data_AF-A8UGH9-F1
#
_entry.id   AF-A8UGH9-F1
#
_cell.length_a   1.000
_cell.length_b   1.000
_cell.length_c   1.000
_cell.angle_alpha   90.00
_cell.angle_beta   90.00
_cell.angle_gamma   90.00
#
_symmetry.space_group_name_H-M   'P 1'
#
loop_
_entity.id
_entity.type
_entity.pdbx_description
1 polymer ?
#
loop_
_entity_poly.entity_id
_entity_poly.type
_entity_poly.pdbx_seq_one_letter_code
_entity_poly.pdbx_strand_id
1 'polypeptide(L)'
;MRHFLLTIVFTFSGVFVSLCQEKQQLLFRVINVESKKQVSYATIRFANNRNGTIANVLGDFRIPIRYKKEKDTLIISCIGYNTKRFGLSTLTEKPYHTIYLVPKTEQLDEVVVNAVKKKELTARQIVKKAIEKIKDNYPVEPFSYIGYYRDYQFVDEKYINLNEGIAEVFDQGFLTHKISDPFNTTALYSYELNTEFTRDTLLDNSIYNDEKLIKDGKMGSSIGNELTLLDIHDPIRNYKSGSFSFVYTLEKDFIKNHKFFKKGSIFLDEEELYKIEFSAKKDITGYNYRANGFIYISKEDFSIHSFDYKLFSRSLNKLVFTLDIEYKRQENDKMYLNYITFNNNFFLMPEGALKIEDWSYIKEEKAFIIEFNRVLDATLEPRTNDVKIFFKDRKLGVKEIYFSSPKTITVKLKKESSGFLNQQNLDEKALFALKLKNFRDIQGFEMGKSKVEGYQFRELFVQRVFLDKVSDNDLKYIEKGKSLREAFINDFKAEDYWLNSPLKTTDN
;
A
#
# COMPACT_ATOMS: atom_id res chain seq x y z
N MET A 1 84.46 17.03 -13.73
CA MET A 1 83.39 17.73 -12.96
C MET A 1 82.10 16.96 -13.15
N ARG A 2 81.55 16.44 -12.04
CA ARG A 2 80.26 15.78 -11.78
C ARG A 2 79.36 15.41 -12.99
N HIS A 3 79.27 14.12 -13.30
CA HIS A 3 78.11 13.55 -13.99
C HIS A 3 77.04 13.19 -12.95
N PHE A 4 75.87 13.80 -13.10
CA PHE A 4 74.69 13.60 -12.27
C PHE A 4 73.99 12.30 -12.74
N LEU A 5 73.99 11.26 -11.92
CA LEU A 5 73.21 10.04 -12.19
C LEU A 5 71.74 10.33 -11.84
N LEU A 6 70.90 10.42 -12.87
CA LEU A 6 69.45 10.56 -12.73
C LEU A 6 68.84 9.17 -12.54
N THR A 7 68.55 8.79 -11.30
CA THR A 7 67.84 7.55 -10.99
C THR A 7 66.36 7.73 -11.31
N ILE A 8 65.90 7.16 -12.42
CA ILE A 8 64.48 7.10 -12.77
C ILE A 8 63.84 6.01 -11.90
N VAL A 9 63.08 6.44 -10.89
CA VAL A 9 62.20 5.56 -10.09
C VAL A 9 60.93 5.32 -10.89
N PHE A 10 60.78 4.10 -11.41
CA PHE A 10 59.54 3.65 -12.04
C PHE A 10 58.53 3.33 -10.92
N THR A 11 57.68 4.29 -10.56
CA THR A 11 56.51 4.04 -9.72
C THR A 11 55.47 3.28 -10.53
N PHE A 12 55.36 1.98 -10.26
CA PHE A 12 54.34 1.09 -10.79
C PHE A 12 52.99 1.44 -10.14
N SER A 13 52.23 2.35 -10.74
CA SER A 13 50.85 2.64 -10.35
C SER A 13 49.96 1.46 -10.78
N GLY A 14 49.77 0.52 -9.86
CA GLY A 14 48.77 -0.54 -10.02
C GLY A 14 47.38 0.07 -10.12
N VAL A 15 46.78 0.01 -11.30
CA VAL A 15 45.36 0.29 -11.49
C VAL A 15 44.60 -0.85 -10.82
N PHE A 16 44.06 -0.60 -9.63
CA PHE A 16 43.04 -1.46 -9.04
C PHE A 16 41.79 -1.33 -9.91
N VAL A 17 41.63 -2.25 -10.86
CA VAL A 17 40.34 -2.49 -11.49
C VAL A 17 39.45 -3.10 -10.41
N SER A 18 38.67 -2.27 -9.73
CA SER A 18 37.54 -2.74 -8.96
C SER A 18 36.62 -3.48 -9.92
N LEU A 19 36.63 -4.81 -9.85
CA LEU A 19 35.57 -5.64 -10.41
C LEU A 19 34.29 -5.24 -9.68
N CYS A 20 33.57 -4.27 -10.23
CA CYS A 20 32.15 -4.13 -9.94
C CYS A 20 31.51 -5.43 -10.42
N GLN A 21 31.26 -6.36 -9.49
CA GLN A 21 30.47 -7.53 -9.79
C GLN A 21 29.06 -7.03 -10.07
N GLU A 22 28.75 -6.84 -11.35
CA GLU A 22 27.39 -6.78 -11.81
C GLU A 22 26.70 -8.04 -11.25
N LYS A 23 25.79 -7.85 -10.30
CA LYS A 23 25.04 -8.94 -9.67
C LYS A 23 24.13 -9.55 -10.74
N GLN A 24 24.66 -10.47 -11.55
CA GLN A 24 23.87 -11.15 -12.57
C GLN A 24 22.64 -11.79 -11.92
N GLN A 25 21.46 -11.43 -12.42
CA GLN A 25 20.17 -11.93 -11.96
C GLN A 25 19.49 -12.73 -13.08
N LEU A 26 18.74 -13.75 -12.69
CA LEU A 26 17.83 -14.46 -13.58
C LEU A 26 16.44 -13.85 -13.45
N LEU A 27 15.79 -13.57 -14.59
CA LEU A 27 14.45 -12.98 -14.63
C LEU A 27 13.41 -14.05 -14.92
N PHE A 28 12.28 -13.96 -14.23
CA PHE A 28 11.18 -14.90 -14.37
C PHE A 28 9.84 -14.19 -14.47
N ARG A 29 8.87 -14.85 -15.11
CA ARG A 29 7.45 -14.49 -15.03
C ARG A 29 6.59 -15.72 -14.74
N VAL A 30 5.65 -15.57 -13.81
CA VAL A 30 4.67 -16.59 -13.45
C VAL A 30 3.37 -16.38 -14.21
N ILE A 31 2.90 -17.41 -14.91
CA ILE A 31 1.72 -17.36 -15.78
C ILE A 31 0.78 -18.52 -15.45
N ASN A 32 -0.52 -18.28 -15.43
CA ASN A 32 -1.54 -19.31 -15.34
C ASN A 32 -1.59 -20.10 -16.66
N VAL A 33 -1.43 -21.42 -16.59
CA VAL A 33 -1.38 -22.29 -17.78
C VAL A 33 -2.67 -22.27 -18.60
N GLU A 34 -3.83 -22.08 -17.97
CA GLU A 34 -5.15 -22.12 -18.59
C GLU A 34 -5.52 -20.75 -19.16
N SER A 35 -5.58 -19.73 -18.30
CA SER A 35 -6.04 -18.39 -18.70
C SER A 35 -4.99 -17.56 -19.45
N LYS A 36 -3.72 -18.00 -19.42
CA LYS A 36 -2.55 -17.28 -19.94
C LYS A 36 -2.32 -15.90 -19.31
N LYS A 37 -3.02 -15.58 -18.22
CA LYS A 37 -2.83 -14.35 -17.44
C LYS A 37 -1.66 -14.51 -16.46
N GLN A 38 -1.03 -13.39 -16.12
CA GLN A 38 -0.01 -13.35 -15.08
C GLN A 38 -0.57 -13.78 -13.71
N VAL A 39 0.26 -14.44 -12.91
CA VAL A 39 -0.04 -14.77 -11.51
C VAL A 39 0.70 -13.78 -10.63
N SER A 40 -0.02 -12.78 -10.14
CA SER A 40 0.49 -11.75 -9.24
C SER A 40 0.85 -12.35 -7.88
N TYR A 41 1.90 -11.82 -7.24
CA TYR A 41 2.26 -12.10 -5.85
C TYR A 41 2.45 -13.59 -5.51
N ALA A 42 2.86 -14.40 -6.50
CA ALA A 42 3.32 -15.76 -6.23
C ALA A 42 4.53 -15.72 -5.27
N THR A 43 4.56 -16.63 -4.31
CA THR A 43 5.66 -16.80 -3.37
C THR A 43 6.73 -17.70 -3.97
N ILE A 44 7.97 -17.20 -4.03
CA ILE A 44 9.14 -17.90 -4.53
C ILE A 44 10.03 -18.22 -3.33
N ARG A 45 10.34 -19.51 -3.12
CA ARG A 45 11.27 -19.95 -2.08
C ARG A 45 12.33 -20.87 -2.65
N PHE A 46 13.46 -20.89 -1.97
CA PHE A 46 14.48 -21.90 -2.19
C PHE A 46 14.22 -23.12 -1.31
N ALA A 47 14.60 -24.31 -1.79
CA ALA A 47 14.43 -25.55 -1.02
C ALA A 47 15.54 -25.70 0.03
N ASN A 48 16.78 -25.32 -0.33
CA ASN A 48 17.95 -25.49 0.52
C ASN A 48 18.21 -24.30 1.46
N ASN A 49 17.54 -23.16 1.23
CA ASN A 49 17.65 -21.95 2.05
C ASN A 49 16.25 -21.50 2.51
N ARG A 50 16.16 -20.89 3.71
CA ARG A 50 14.95 -20.25 4.23
C ARG A 50 14.58 -18.95 3.51
N ASN A 51 15.45 -18.44 2.62
CA ASN A 51 15.22 -17.22 1.87
C ASN A 51 14.21 -17.41 0.73
N GLY A 52 13.58 -16.30 0.34
CA GLY A 52 12.62 -16.26 -0.75
C GLY A 52 12.39 -14.84 -1.27
N THR A 53 11.52 -14.72 -2.26
CA THR A 53 11.01 -13.45 -2.75
C THR A 53 9.58 -13.62 -3.26
N ILE A 54 8.94 -12.54 -3.66
CA ILE A 54 7.56 -12.52 -4.13
C ILE A 54 7.52 -11.91 -5.52
N ALA A 55 6.71 -12.48 -6.42
CA ALA A 55 6.47 -11.90 -7.73
C ALA A 55 5.69 -10.58 -7.63
N ASN A 56 5.94 -9.62 -8.52
CA ASN A 56 5.17 -8.38 -8.54
C ASN A 56 3.73 -8.60 -9.08
N VAL A 57 2.98 -7.51 -9.24
CA VAL A 57 1.63 -7.52 -9.82
C VAL A 57 1.57 -8.08 -11.25
N LEU A 58 2.68 -8.05 -11.99
CA LEU A 58 2.82 -8.61 -13.35
C LEU A 58 3.32 -10.07 -13.35
N GLY A 59 3.49 -10.67 -12.18
CA GLY A 59 4.03 -12.02 -12.02
C GLY A 59 5.54 -12.11 -12.24
N ASP A 60 6.24 -10.97 -12.34
CA ASP A 60 7.68 -10.92 -12.56
C ASP A 60 8.47 -10.98 -11.25
N PHE A 61 9.59 -11.71 -11.25
CA PHE A 61 10.57 -11.70 -10.17
C PHE A 61 11.99 -11.95 -10.69
N ARG A 62 12.97 -11.61 -9.86
CA ARG A 62 14.40 -11.82 -10.11
C ARG A 62 15.03 -12.59 -8.96
N ILE A 63 16.00 -13.45 -9.28
CA ILE A 63 16.84 -14.12 -8.29
C ILE A 63 18.33 -13.99 -8.66
N PRO A 64 19.24 -13.95 -7.68
CA PRO A 64 20.68 -14.00 -7.91
C PRO A 64 21.12 -15.27 -8.67
N ILE A 65 22.03 -15.12 -9.64
CA ILE A 65 22.55 -16.25 -10.43
C ILE A 65 23.24 -17.33 -9.57
N ARG A 66 23.74 -16.98 -8.38
CA ARG A 66 24.42 -17.92 -7.48
C ARG A 66 23.54 -19.12 -7.10
N TYR A 67 22.23 -18.95 -6.96
CA TYR A 67 21.32 -20.03 -6.62
C TYR A 67 21.24 -21.09 -7.74
N LYS A 68 21.47 -20.68 -9.00
CA LYS A 68 21.66 -21.61 -10.12
C LYS A 68 22.99 -22.35 -10.02
N LYS A 69 24.07 -21.67 -9.64
CA LYS A 69 25.40 -22.28 -9.43
C LYS A 69 25.41 -23.29 -8.29
N GLU A 70 24.65 -23.01 -7.23
CA GLU A 70 24.41 -23.89 -6.08
C GLU A 70 23.46 -25.06 -6.39
N LYS A 71 22.86 -25.09 -7.59
CA LYS A 71 21.91 -26.11 -8.06
C LYS A 71 20.69 -26.23 -7.13
N ASP A 72 20.22 -25.12 -6.56
CA ASP A 72 19.05 -25.12 -5.68
C ASP A 72 17.75 -25.39 -6.47
N THR A 73 16.67 -25.67 -5.75
CA THR A 73 15.32 -25.87 -6.27
C THR A 73 14.44 -24.70 -5.88
N LEU A 74 13.74 -24.14 -6.88
CA LEU A 74 12.70 -23.17 -6.64
C LEU A 74 11.39 -23.87 -6.32
N ILE A 75 10.72 -23.38 -5.28
CA ILE A 75 9.37 -23.74 -4.86
C ILE A 75 8.51 -22.51 -5.06
N ILE A 76 7.47 -22.63 -5.88
CA ILE A 76 6.57 -21.53 -6.22
C ILE A 76 5.16 -21.90 -5.84
N SER A 77 4.57 -21.13 -4.93
CA SER A 77 3.20 -21.32 -4.45
C SER A 77 2.38 -20.03 -4.55
N CYS A 78 1.08 -20.19 -4.73
CA CYS A 78 0.11 -19.10 -4.80
C CYS A 78 -1.28 -19.66 -4.47
N ILE A 79 -2.10 -18.89 -3.76
CA ILE A 79 -3.46 -19.31 -3.40
C ILE A 79 -4.26 -19.63 -4.67
N GLY A 80 -4.82 -20.84 -4.71
CA GLY A 80 -5.61 -21.36 -5.84
C GLY A 80 -4.79 -22.02 -6.94
N TYR A 81 -3.50 -22.29 -6.72
CA TYR A 81 -2.62 -22.94 -7.70
C TYR A 81 -1.89 -24.14 -7.08
N ASN A 82 -1.56 -25.12 -7.92
CA ASN A 82 -0.68 -26.21 -7.55
C ASN A 82 0.74 -25.69 -7.37
N THR A 83 1.36 -26.05 -6.23
CA THR A 83 2.74 -25.68 -5.92
C THR A 83 3.69 -26.33 -6.91
N LYS A 84 4.53 -25.51 -7.54
CA LYS A 84 5.49 -25.95 -8.55
C LYS A 84 6.89 -26.00 -7.98
N ARG A 85 7.58 -27.10 -8.22
CA ARG A 85 8.99 -27.30 -7.85
C ARG A 85 9.81 -27.55 -9.10
N PHE A 86 10.94 -26.87 -9.24
CA PHE A 86 11.89 -27.18 -10.31
C PHE A 86 13.33 -26.79 -9.93
N GLY A 87 14.29 -27.62 -10.34
CA GLY A 87 15.72 -27.39 -10.10
C GLY A 87 16.26 -26.29 -11.01
N LEU A 88 16.97 -25.31 -10.46
CA LEU A 88 17.59 -24.23 -11.23
C LEU A 88 18.67 -24.73 -12.20
N SER A 89 19.26 -25.89 -11.92
CA SER A 89 20.20 -26.58 -12.82
C SER A 89 19.59 -26.93 -14.18
N THR A 90 18.26 -27.03 -14.27
CA THR A 90 17.54 -27.34 -15.52
C THR A 90 17.35 -26.13 -16.43
N LEU A 91 17.65 -24.92 -15.94
CA LEU A 91 17.43 -23.69 -16.70
C LEU A 91 18.48 -23.52 -17.79
N THR A 92 17.99 -23.21 -19.00
CA THR A 92 18.82 -22.71 -20.11
C THR A 92 19.62 -21.46 -19.70
N GLU A 93 20.60 -21.06 -20.52
CA GLU A 93 21.37 -19.82 -20.30
C GLU A 93 20.62 -18.54 -20.67
N LYS A 94 19.34 -18.63 -21.05
CA LYS A 94 18.51 -17.46 -21.34
C LYS A 94 18.39 -16.58 -20.08
N PRO A 95 18.39 -15.25 -20.24
CA PRO A 95 18.25 -14.34 -19.10
C PRO A 95 16.81 -14.30 -18.54
N TYR A 96 15.82 -14.71 -19.34
CA TYR A 96 14.40 -14.66 -19.00
C TYR A 96 13.72 -16.03 -19.13
N HIS A 97 12.89 -16.37 -18.16
CA HIS A 97 12.19 -17.65 -18.08
C HIS A 97 10.70 -17.47 -17.73
N THR A 98 9.86 -18.33 -18.28
CA THR A 98 8.42 -18.35 -17.97
C THR A 98 8.07 -19.60 -17.17
N ILE A 99 7.32 -19.41 -16.09
CA ILE A 99 6.89 -20.46 -15.20
C ILE A 99 5.37 -20.56 -15.26
N TYR A 100 4.88 -21.71 -15.73
CA TYR A 100 3.45 -21.98 -15.77
C TYR A 100 2.98 -22.63 -14.47
N LEU A 101 1.99 -22.02 -13.80
CA LEU A 101 1.24 -22.61 -12.69
C LEU A 101 -0.10 -23.15 -13.17
N VAL A 102 -0.48 -24.30 -12.63
CA VAL A 102 -1.76 -24.96 -12.91
C VAL A 102 -2.73 -24.56 -11.79
N PRO A 103 -3.92 -24.02 -12.11
CA PRO A 103 -4.97 -23.81 -11.10
C PRO A 103 -5.27 -25.08 -10.31
N LYS A 104 -5.43 -24.94 -8.99
CA LYS A 104 -5.89 -26.02 -8.10
C LYS A 104 -7.39 -25.83 -7.89
N THR A 105 -8.18 -26.36 -8.82
CA THR A 105 -9.65 -26.35 -8.75
C THR A 105 -10.16 -27.58 -8.01
N GLU A 106 -11.10 -27.41 -7.09
CA GLU A 106 -11.94 -28.53 -6.67
C GLU A 106 -13.08 -28.76 -7.65
N GLN A 107 -13.40 -30.02 -7.90
CA GLN A 107 -14.76 -30.42 -8.23
C GLN A 107 -15.60 -30.24 -6.97
N LEU A 108 -16.66 -29.44 -7.03
CA LEU A 108 -17.63 -29.37 -5.95
C LEU A 108 -18.19 -30.77 -5.73
N ASP A 109 -17.92 -31.40 -4.58
CA ASP A 109 -18.62 -32.61 -4.20
C ASP A 109 -20.11 -32.31 -4.17
N GLU A 110 -20.87 -33.03 -5.01
CA GLU A 110 -22.32 -32.99 -5.00
C GLU A 110 -22.77 -33.37 -3.58
N VAL A 111 -23.51 -32.47 -2.92
CA VAL A 111 -23.89 -32.63 -1.51
C VAL A 111 -24.75 -33.88 -1.37
N VAL A 112 -24.13 -35.01 -1.02
CA VAL A 112 -24.86 -36.20 -0.57
C VAL A 112 -25.50 -35.82 0.76
N VAL A 113 -26.81 -35.56 0.72
CA VAL A 113 -27.62 -35.19 1.88
C VAL A 113 -27.81 -36.43 2.76
N ASN A 114 -26.77 -36.94 3.41
CA ASN A 114 -26.89 -38.04 4.37
C ASN A 114 -25.80 -37.95 5.44
N ALA A 115 -26.10 -37.27 6.55
CA ALA A 115 -25.66 -37.55 7.92
C ALA A 115 -25.83 -36.29 8.79
N VAL A 116 -26.12 -36.51 10.07
CA VAL A 116 -26.38 -35.52 11.14
C VAL A 116 -25.47 -34.28 11.02
N LYS A 117 -26.00 -33.19 10.45
CA LYS A 117 -25.24 -31.96 10.15
C LYS A 117 -24.78 -31.29 11.45
N LYS A 118 -23.47 -31.38 11.77
CA LYS A 118 -22.80 -30.32 12.55
C LYS A 118 -23.20 -28.99 11.90
N LYS A 119 -23.77 -28.07 12.67
CA LYS A 119 -24.21 -26.77 12.15
C LYS A 119 -23.02 -26.06 11.49
N GLU A 120 -23.03 -26.00 10.16
CA GLU A 120 -21.96 -25.38 9.39
C GLU A 120 -21.82 -23.91 9.81
N LEU A 121 -20.58 -23.47 10.04
CA LEU A 121 -20.32 -22.10 10.46
C LEU A 121 -20.66 -21.14 9.32
N THR A 122 -21.40 -20.08 9.64
CA THR A 122 -21.64 -18.98 8.70
C THR A 122 -20.34 -18.23 8.39
N ALA A 123 -20.25 -17.56 7.24
CA ALA A 123 -19.07 -16.75 6.88
C ALA A 123 -18.72 -15.72 7.97
N ARG A 124 -19.72 -15.07 8.56
CA ARG A 124 -19.54 -14.14 9.69
C ARG A 124 -18.91 -14.83 10.92
N GLN A 125 -19.33 -16.05 11.24
CA GLN A 125 -18.78 -16.81 12.37
C GLN A 125 -17.34 -17.26 12.10
N ILE A 126 -17.01 -17.66 10.87
CA ILE A 126 -15.65 -18.04 10.48
C ILE A 126 -14.70 -16.85 10.65
N VAL A 127 -15.06 -15.68 10.09
CA VAL A 127 -14.23 -14.47 10.23
C VAL A 127 -14.11 -14.04 11.69
N LYS A 128 -15.20 -14.10 12.47
CA LYS A 128 -15.16 -13.78 13.90
C LYS A 128 -14.18 -14.70 14.65
N LYS A 129 -14.26 -16.01 14.41
CA LYS A 129 -13.33 -16.99 15.02
C LYS A 129 -11.88 -16.74 14.60
N ALA A 130 -11.64 -16.42 13.33
CA ALA A 130 -10.28 -16.14 12.86
C ALA A 130 -9.65 -14.94 13.58
N ILE A 131 -10.43 -13.87 13.76
CA ILE A 131 -9.99 -12.70 14.53
C ILE A 131 -9.74 -13.06 16.00
N GLU A 132 -10.65 -13.81 16.65
CA GLU A 132 -10.47 -14.30 18.02
C GLU A 132 -9.23 -15.19 18.18
N LYS A 133 -8.83 -15.89 17.10
CA LYS A 133 -7.68 -16.79 17.03
C LYS A 133 -6.36 -16.11 16.68
N ILE A 134 -6.35 -14.80 16.39
CA ILE A 134 -5.08 -14.09 16.11
C ILE A 134 -4.08 -14.23 17.27
N LYS A 135 -4.53 -14.11 18.52
CA LYS A 135 -3.65 -14.30 19.70
C LYS A 135 -3.07 -15.72 19.83
N ASP A 136 -3.71 -16.72 19.21
CA ASP A 136 -3.33 -18.13 19.30
C ASP A 136 -2.48 -18.56 18.09
N ASN A 137 -2.73 -17.99 16.90
CA ASN A 137 -2.11 -18.44 15.64
C ASN A 137 -0.94 -17.54 15.19
N TYR A 138 -0.67 -16.43 15.87
CA TYR A 138 0.37 -15.46 15.51
C TYR A 138 1.38 -15.29 16.66
N PRO A 139 2.61 -14.84 16.38
CA PRO A 139 3.63 -14.65 17.40
C PRO A 139 3.20 -13.60 18.43
N VAL A 140 3.27 -13.97 19.71
CA VAL A 140 3.08 -13.07 20.85
C VAL A 140 4.40 -12.78 21.56
N GLU A 141 5.44 -13.55 21.23
CA GLU A 141 6.83 -13.34 21.66
C GLU A 141 7.60 -12.53 20.60
N PRO A 142 8.72 -11.90 20.98
CA PRO A 142 9.54 -11.11 20.06
C PRO A 142 10.14 -11.95 18.93
N PHE A 143 10.08 -11.40 17.71
CA PHE A 143 10.64 -12.00 16.50
C PHE A 143 11.16 -10.90 15.58
N SER A 144 11.83 -11.29 14.49
CA SER A 144 12.17 -10.37 13.42
C SER A 144 12.07 -11.00 12.05
N TYR A 145 12.08 -10.16 11.02
CA TYR A 145 12.15 -10.61 9.65
C TYR A 145 12.91 -9.63 8.79
N ILE A 146 13.63 -10.15 7.81
CA ILE A 146 14.31 -9.37 6.78
C ILE A 146 13.46 -9.38 5.52
N GLY A 147 13.17 -8.19 5.01
CA GLY A 147 12.37 -7.99 3.82
C GLY A 147 13.01 -7.04 2.82
N TYR A 148 12.63 -7.23 1.55
CA TYR A 148 12.87 -6.26 0.49
C TYR A 148 11.70 -5.28 0.46
N TYR A 149 12.00 -4.02 0.74
CA TYR A 149 11.08 -2.91 0.73
C TYR A 149 11.24 -2.10 -0.55
N ARG A 150 10.12 -1.63 -1.10
CA ARG A 150 10.12 -0.60 -2.14
C ARG A 150 8.93 0.34 -2.04
N ASP A 151 9.13 1.58 -2.48
CA ASP A 151 8.08 2.54 -2.77
C ASP A 151 8.33 3.24 -4.10
N TYR A 152 7.26 3.57 -4.82
CA TYR A 152 7.32 4.24 -6.11
C TYR A 152 5.97 4.84 -6.47
N GLN A 153 5.99 5.69 -7.49
CA GLN A 153 4.80 6.36 -8.00
C GLN A 153 4.56 5.92 -9.44
N PHE A 154 3.29 5.88 -9.82
CA PHE A 154 2.86 5.73 -11.21
C PHE A 154 2.07 6.97 -11.60
N VAL A 155 2.65 7.77 -12.50
CA VAL A 155 2.13 9.05 -12.97
C VAL A 155 2.28 9.08 -14.49
N ASP A 156 1.23 9.49 -15.20
CA ASP A 156 1.24 9.61 -16.67
C ASP A 156 1.83 8.39 -17.39
N GLU A 157 1.37 7.20 -16.98
CA GLU A 157 1.79 5.88 -17.49
C GLU A 157 3.27 5.51 -17.24
N LYS A 158 3.97 6.25 -16.38
CA LYS A 158 5.37 6.03 -16.04
C LYS A 158 5.57 5.70 -14.57
N TYR A 159 6.48 4.75 -14.31
CA TYR A 159 7.02 4.54 -12.98
C TYR A 159 8.09 5.58 -12.71
N ILE A 160 7.96 6.29 -11.59
CA ILE A 160 8.89 7.34 -11.16
C ILE A 160 9.23 7.16 -9.68
N ASN A 161 10.32 7.78 -9.25
CA ASN A 161 10.75 7.81 -7.84
C ASN A 161 10.86 6.43 -7.18
N LEU A 162 11.34 5.41 -7.90
CA LEU A 162 11.55 4.08 -7.32
C LEU A 162 12.63 4.13 -6.22
N ASN A 163 12.23 3.80 -5.01
CA ASN A 163 13.08 3.70 -3.84
C ASN A 163 13.06 2.25 -3.35
N GLU A 164 14.22 1.69 -3.05
CA GLU A 164 14.37 0.26 -2.78
C GLU A 164 15.32 0.03 -1.62
N GLY A 165 15.09 -1.00 -0.82
CA GLY A 165 15.98 -1.30 0.29
C GLY A 165 15.77 -2.68 0.90
N ILE A 166 16.72 -3.06 1.75
CA ILE A 166 16.63 -4.22 2.63
C ILE A 166 16.49 -3.70 4.05
N ALA A 167 15.43 -4.14 4.73
CA ALA A 167 15.12 -3.77 6.10
C ALA A 167 14.94 -5.02 6.96
N GLU A 168 15.41 -4.96 8.20
CA GLU A 168 15.02 -5.89 9.25
C GLU A 168 14.01 -5.23 10.18
N VAL A 169 12.84 -5.85 10.29
CA VAL A 169 11.78 -5.41 11.21
C VAL A 169 11.82 -6.28 12.45
N PHE A 170 11.98 -5.64 13.60
CA PHE A 170 11.88 -6.25 14.92
C PHE A 170 10.49 -6.01 15.48
N ASP A 171 9.84 -7.07 15.94
CA ASP A 171 8.44 -7.04 16.33
C ASP A 171 8.26 -7.79 17.66
N GLN A 172 7.73 -7.11 18.66
CA GLN A 172 7.48 -7.63 20.01
C GLN A 172 6.22 -8.51 20.10
N GLY A 173 5.62 -8.89 18.96
CA GLY A 173 4.47 -9.78 18.91
C GLY A 173 3.13 -9.05 18.90
N PHE A 174 2.08 -9.78 18.53
CA PHE A 174 0.77 -9.25 18.16
C PHE A 174 -0.02 -8.63 19.33
N LEU A 175 0.42 -8.83 20.57
CA LEU A 175 -0.19 -8.22 21.74
C LEU A 175 0.36 -6.81 22.03
N THR A 176 1.40 -6.38 21.32
CA THR A 176 1.99 -5.04 21.41
C THR A 176 1.47 -4.12 20.31
N HIS A 177 1.53 -2.81 20.56
CA HIS A 177 1.14 -1.81 19.56
C HIS A 177 2.28 -1.59 18.56
N LYS A 178 2.05 -1.84 17.27
CA LYS A 178 3.10 -1.80 16.22
C LYS A 178 3.88 -0.48 16.17
N ILE A 179 3.18 0.65 16.29
CA ILE A 179 3.81 2.00 16.21
C ILE A 179 4.32 2.53 17.56
N SER A 180 3.52 2.52 18.62
CA SER A 180 3.89 3.17 19.89
C SER A 180 4.79 2.34 20.79
N ASP A 181 4.91 1.02 20.57
CA ASP A 181 5.88 0.22 21.31
C ASP A 181 7.31 0.60 20.87
N PRO A 182 8.19 0.99 21.80
CA PRO A 182 9.54 1.46 21.47
C PRO A 182 10.47 0.35 20.98
N PHE A 183 10.14 -0.92 21.24
CA PHE A 183 10.93 -2.08 20.82
C PHE A 183 10.40 -2.72 19.54
N ASN A 184 9.28 -2.23 19.00
CA ASN A 184 8.90 -2.46 17.62
C ASN A 184 9.71 -1.51 16.72
N THR A 185 10.85 -1.96 16.23
CA THR A 185 11.82 -1.13 15.50
C THR A 185 12.14 -1.69 14.13
N THR A 186 12.83 -0.90 13.31
CA THR A 186 13.29 -1.34 11.99
C THR A 186 14.69 -0.83 11.75
N ALA A 187 15.59 -1.71 11.35
CA ALA A 187 16.95 -1.39 10.94
C ALA A 187 17.03 -1.44 9.41
N LEU A 188 17.64 -0.45 8.78
CA LEU A 188 17.93 -0.49 7.35
C LEU A 188 19.33 -1.03 7.12
N TYR A 189 19.45 -1.91 6.13
CA TYR A 189 20.70 -2.49 5.65
C TYR A 189 21.07 -2.01 4.25
N SER A 190 20.09 -1.51 3.49
CA SER A 190 20.29 -0.73 2.28
C SER A 190 19.05 0.12 2.04
N TYR A 191 19.24 1.29 1.43
CA TYR A 191 18.16 2.11 0.92
C TYR A 191 18.72 2.98 -0.22
N GLU A 192 18.25 2.74 -1.43
CA GLU A 192 18.74 3.34 -2.66
C GLU A 192 17.61 4.06 -3.38
N LEU A 193 17.89 5.30 -3.80
CA LEU A 193 17.03 6.04 -4.73
C LEU A 193 17.43 5.59 -6.14
N ASN A 194 16.63 4.72 -6.76
CA ASN A 194 16.97 4.15 -8.06
C ASN A 194 16.94 5.26 -9.14
N THR A 195 18.11 5.61 -9.67
CA THR A 195 18.31 6.69 -10.65
C THR A 195 18.05 6.27 -12.09
N GLU A 196 17.79 4.98 -12.34
CA GLU A 196 17.31 4.50 -13.64
C GLU A 196 15.84 4.92 -13.90
N PHE A 197 15.13 5.36 -12.86
CA PHE A 197 13.77 5.87 -12.94
C PHE A 197 13.77 7.39 -12.83
N THR A 198 12.81 8.05 -13.51
CA THR A 198 12.65 9.51 -13.42
C THR A 198 12.50 9.93 -11.96
N ARG A 199 13.24 10.97 -11.56
CA ARG A 199 13.18 11.54 -10.20
C ARG A 199 12.42 12.87 -10.21
N ASP A 200 11.35 12.94 -9.43
CA ASP A 200 10.57 14.14 -9.18
C ASP A 200 10.63 14.47 -7.69
N THR A 201 11.39 15.50 -7.34
CA THR A 201 11.64 15.87 -5.94
C THR A 201 10.40 16.31 -5.17
N LEU A 202 9.37 16.86 -5.84
CA LEU A 202 8.13 17.26 -5.18
C LEU A 202 7.35 16.03 -4.72
N LEU A 203 7.30 15.01 -5.57
CA LEU A 203 6.65 13.73 -5.27
C LEU A 203 7.42 12.86 -4.28
N ASP A 204 8.75 13.00 -4.30
CA ASP A 204 9.68 12.21 -3.50
C ASP A 204 9.76 12.71 -2.05
N ASN A 205 9.67 14.03 -1.82
CA ASN A 205 9.75 14.62 -0.48
C ASN A 205 8.39 14.68 0.25
N SER A 206 7.27 14.54 -0.47
CA SER A 206 5.94 14.68 0.11
C SER A 206 5.37 13.33 0.55
N ILE A 207 5.35 13.10 1.85
CA ILE A 207 4.29 12.30 2.49
C ILE A 207 3.03 13.17 2.49
N TYR A 208 1.84 12.56 2.55
CA TYR A 208 0.58 13.29 2.42
C TYR A 208 0.54 14.57 3.24
N ASN A 209 0.52 15.70 2.53
CA ASN A 209 0.62 17.06 3.05
C ASN A 209 -0.27 17.98 2.20
N ASP A 210 -0.15 19.31 2.35
CA ASP A 210 -0.95 20.26 1.58
C ASP A 210 -0.74 20.18 0.05
N GLU A 211 0.37 19.60 -0.41
CA GLU A 211 0.74 19.48 -1.82
C GLU A 211 0.32 18.12 -2.41
N LYS A 212 0.59 17.02 -1.69
CA LYS A 212 0.21 15.65 -2.07
C LYS A 212 -0.97 15.19 -1.22
N LEU A 213 -2.16 15.16 -1.81
CA LEU A 213 -3.39 14.85 -1.10
C LEU A 213 -3.99 13.50 -1.54
N ILE A 214 -4.50 12.73 -0.58
CA ILE A 214 -5.48 11.68 -0.87
C ILE A 214 -6.84 12.35 -0.95
N LYS A 215 -7.55 12.18 -2.07
CA LYS A 215 -8.87 12.78 -2.20
C LYS A 215 -9.85 12.15 -1.22
N ASP A 216 -10.52 13.01 -0.46
CA ASP A 216 -11.53 12.67 0.54
C ASP A 216 -10.99 11.81 1.71
N GLY A 217 -9.67 11.79 1.91
CA GLY A 217 -8.97 11.17 3.04
C GLY A 217 -7.98 12.14 3.68
N LYS A 218 -7.83 12.05 5.01
CA LYS A 218 -6.77 12.74 5.75
C LYS A 218 -5.98 11.72 6.54
N MET A 219 -4.67 11.90 6.58
CA MET A 219 -3.82 11.11 7.46
C MET A 219 -3.71 11.82 8.81
N GLY A 220 -4.04 11.12 9.89
CA GLY A 220 -4.13 11.67 11.24
C GLY A 220 -2.86 11.50 12.09
N SER A 221 -1.69 11.32 11.49
CA SER A 221 -0.49 10.89 12.23
C SER A 221 0.79 11.60 11.79
N SER A 222 1.71 11.73 12.75
CA SER A 222 3.09 12.21 12.58
C SER A 222 3.98 11.18 11.84
N ILE A 223 3.45 10.48 10.84
CA ILE A 223 4.19 9.47 10.07
C ILE A 223 5.10 10.18 9.09
N GLY A 224 6.41 9.95 9.22
CA GLY A 224 7.42 10.63 8.43
C GLY A 224 8.11 9.75 7.39
N ASN A 225 7.65 8.52 7.18
CA ASN A 225 8.05 7.71 6.02
C ASN A 225 7.00 6.70 5.55
N GLU A 226 7.16 6.28 4.29
CA GLU A 226 6.24 5.38 3.60
C GLU A 226 6.28 3.92 4.11
N LEU A 227 7.39 3.47 4.70
CA LEU A 227 7.48 2.15 5.35
C LEU A 227 6.64 2.09 6.63
N THR A 228 6.71 3.13 7.46
CA THR A 228 5.87 3.25 8.67
C THR A 228 4.39 3.39 8.29
N LEU A 229 4.09 4.03 7.15
CA LEU A 229 2.74 4.05 6.60
C LEU A 229 2.26 2.65 6.22
N LEU A 230 3.13 1.82 5.64
CA LEU A 230 2.80 0.45 5.28
C LEU A 230 2.46 -0.38 6.54
N ASP A 231 3.23 -0.22 7.62
CA ASP A 231 3.03 -0.92 8.89
C ASP A 231 1.65 -0.67 9.53
N ILE A 232 1.12 0.56 9.46
CA ILE A 232 -0.22 0.86 9.99
C ILE A 232 -1.36 0.26 9.16
N HIS A 233 -1.08 -0.11 7.91
CA HIS A 233 -2.07 -0.67 6.98
C HIS A 233 -2.16 -2.20 7.05
N ASP A 234 -1.47 -2.86 7.98
CA ASP A 234 -1.69 -4.28 8.27
C ASP A 234 -2.77 -4.46 9.36
N PRO A 235 -4.04 -4.77 9.02
CA PRO A 235 -5.10 -4.88 10.01
C PRO A 235 -4.99 -6.18 10.83
N ILE A 236 -4.25 -7.20 10.36
CA ILE A 236 -4.06 -8.47 11.07
C ILE A 236 -3.03 -8.25 12.18
N ARG A 237 -1.88 -7.63 11.88
CA ARG A 237 -0.88 -7.24 12.89
C ARG A 237 -1.43 -6.24 13.89
N ASN A 238 -2.25 -5.32 13.42
CA ASN A 238 -2.84 -4.23 14.20
C ASN A 238 -4.26 -4.54 14.69
N TYR A 239 -4.64 -5.81 14.87
CA TYR A 239 -6.05 -6.19 15.06
C TYR A 239 -6.76 -5.53 16.25
N LYS A 240 -5.99 -5.07 17.26
CA LYS A 240 -6.46 -4.36 18.46
C LYS A 240 -6.38 -2.83 18.38
N SER A 241 -5.78 -2.29 17.33
CA SER A 241 -5.58 -0.85 17.11
C SER A 241 -6.29 -0.40 15.82
N GLY A 242 -6.51 0.90 15.68
CA GLY A 242 -7.07 1.46 14.46
C GLY A 242 -6.10 1.32 13.27
N SER A 243 -6.61 0.84 12.14
CA SER A 243 -5.87 0.72 10.88
C SER A 243 -6.34 1.76 9.87
N PHE A 244 -7.25 1.40 8.96
CA PHE A 244 -7.73 2.25 7.87
C PHE A 244 -9.26 2.23 7.74
N SER A 245 -9.78 3.07 6.84
CA SER A 245 -11.20 3.36 6.69
C SER A 245 -12.05 2.10 6.60
N PHE A 246 -13.15 2.11 7.38
CA PHE A 246 -14.19 1.08 7.46
C PHE A 246 -13.77 -0.27 8.07
N VAL A 247 -12.48 -0.64 8.03
CA VAL A 247 -11.94 -1.73 8.87
C VAL A 247 -11.78 -1.25 10.32
N TYR A 248 -11.23 -0.04 10.50
CA TYR A 248 -10.93 0.58 11.79
C TYR A 248 -10.15 -0.38 12.70
N THR A 249 -10.68 -0.76 13.86
CA THR A 249 -10.09 -1.82 14.69
C THR A 249 -10.64 -3.17 14.23
N LEU A 250 -9.79 -4.05 13.70
CA LEU A 250 -10.22 -5.33 13.13
C LEU A 250 -11.08 -6.14 14.12
N GLU A 251 -10.65 -6.23 15.39
CA GLU A 251 -11.35 -6.95 16.45
C GLU A 251 -12.75 -6.40 16.76
N LYS A 252 -12.90 -5.06 16.79
CA LYS A 252 -14.10 -4.40 17.29
C LYS A 252 -15.12 -4.06 16.21
N ASP A 253 -14.62 -3.68 15.03
CA ASP A 253 -15.39 -2.92 14.05
C ASP A 253 -15.60 -3.71 12.76
N PHE A 254 -14.62 -4.49 12.30
CA PHE A 254 -14.67 -5.15 10.98
C PHE A 254 -15.92 -6.02 10.80
N ILE A 255 -16.21 -6.87 11.79
CA ILE A 255 -17.41 -7.73 11.81
C ILE A 255 -18.69 -6.91 11.81
N LYS A 256 -18.73 -5.76 12.48
CA LYS A 256 -19.91 -4.89 12.52
C LYS A 256 -20.08 -4.12 11.20
N ASN A 257 -18.98 -3.72 10.59
CA ASN A 257 -18.96 -2.81 9.45
C ASN A 257 -19.17 -3.51 8.11
N HIS A 258 -18.99 -4.83 8.04
CA HIS A 258 -19.03 -5.58 6.79
C HIS A 258 -20.12 -6.67 6.77
N LYS A 259 -20.54 -7.02 5.55
CA LYS A 259 -21.28 -8.25 5.23
C LYS A 259 -20.28 -9.27 4.70
N PHE A 260 -20.55 -10.56 4.93
CA PHE A 260 -19.64 -11.67 4.61
C PHE A 260 -20.37 -12.76 3.84
N PHE A 261 -19.72 -13.31 2.81
CA PHE A 261 -20.28 -14.31 1.91
C PHE A 261 -19.25 -15.41 1.66
N LYS A 262 -19.62 -16.66 1.94
CA LYS A 262 -18.77 -17.83 1.65
C LYS A 262 -18.77 -18.07 0.14
N LYS A 263 -17.59 -18.21 -0.47
CA LYS A 263 -17.39 -18.46 -1.91
C LYS A 263 -16.82 -19.84 -2.22
N GLY A 264 -16.85 -20.73 -1.22
CA GLY A 264 -16.32 -22.09 -1.32
C GLY A 264 -14.96 -22.22 -0.65
N SER A 265 -14.21 -23.22 -1.10
CA SER A 265 -12.86 -23.53 -0.68
C SER A 265 -11.84 -23.07 -1.71
N ILE A 266 -10.61 -22.85 -1.25
CA ILE A 266 -9.45 -22.63 -2.11
C ILE A 266 -8.21 -23.15 -1.38
N PHE A 267 -7.18 -23.55 -2.11
CA PHE A 267 -6.00 -24.17 -1.53
C PHE A 267 -4.80 -23.23 -1.53
N LEU A 268 -3.96 -23.34 -0.52
CA LEU A 268 -2.58 -22.86 -0.55
C LEU A 268 -1.68 -24.03 -0.16
N ASP A 269 -0.78 -24.42 -1.06
CA ASP A 269 -0.04 -25.67 -0.93
C ASP A 269 -1.03 -26.85 -0.77
N GLU A 270 -1.01 -27.55 0.37
CA GLU A 270 -1.96 -28.63 0.69
C GLU A 270 -3.05 -28.21 1.69
N GLU A 271 -3.00 -26.97 2.20
CA GLU A 271 -3.95 -26.48 3.20
C GLU A 271 -5.23 -25.97 2.53
N GLU A 272 -6.38 -26.43 3.01
CA GLU A 272 -7.69 -25.98 2.54
C GLU A 272 -8.13 -24.72 3.30
N LEU A 273 -8.48 -23.67 2.55
CA LEU A 273 -8.88 -22.37 3.07
C LEU A 273 -10.35 -22.07 2.74
N TYR A 274 -11.07 -21.48 3.69
CA TYR A 274 -12.30 -20.75 3.39
C TYR A 274 -11.99 -19.52 2.54
N LYS A 275 -12.67 -19.38 1.40
CA LYS A 275 -12.70 -18.14 0.63
C LYS A 275 -13.93 -17.31 1.03
N ILE A 276 -13.72 -16.20 1.73
CA ILE A 276 -14.82 -15.34 2.19
C ILE A 276 -14.73 -13.98 1.50
N GLU A 277 -15.73 -13.65 0.69
CA GLU A 277 -15.92 -12.29 0.19
C GLU A 277 -16.54 -11.43 1.30
N PHE A 278 -16.13 -10.18 1.40
CA PHE A 278 -16.79 -9.19 2.24
C PHE A 278 -17.03 -7.86 1.53
N SER A 279 -18.02 -7.13 2.02
CA SER A 279 -18.34 -5.78 1.54
C SER A 279 -18.75 -4.87 2.68
N ALA A 280 -18.19 -3.67 2.74
CA ALA A 280 -18.54 -2.67 3.74
C ALA A 280 -20.01 -2.25 3.58
N LYS A 281 -20.71 -2.10 4.70
CA LYS A 281 -22.11 -1.73 4.70
C LYS A 281 -22.29 -0.25 4.33
N LYS A 282 -23.42 0.07 3.71
CA LYS A 282 -23.72 1.40 3.17
C LYS A 282 -23.96 2.44 4.27
N ASP A 283 -24.53 2.04 5.40
CA ASP A 283 -24.70 2.87 6.60
C ASP A 283 -23.36 3.28 7.22
N ILE A 284 -22.29 2.51 7.00
CA ILE A 284 -20.94 2.81 7.48
C ILE A 284 -20.14 3.64 6.46
N THR A 285 -20.27 3.32 5.17
CA THR A 285 -19.52 3.97 4.08
C THR A 285 -20.18 5.24 3.54
N GLY A 286 -21.44 5.47 3.90
CA GLY A 286 -22.28 6.50 3.30
C GLY A 286 -22.52 6.27 1.81
N TYR A 287 -22.80 7.35 1.08
CA TYR A 287 -23.07 7.32 -0.36
C TYR A 287 -21.85 7.62 -1.23
N ASN A 288 -20.74 8.03 -0.62
CA ASN A 288 -19.53 8.44 -1.34
C ASN A 288 -18.59 7.27 -1.62
N TYR A 289 -18.68 6.20 -0.85
CA TYR A 289 -17.73 5.09 -0.90
C TYR A 289 -18.38 3.73 -1.07
N ARG A 290 -17.56 2.77 -1.52
CA ARG A 290 -17.83 1.34 -1.39
C ARG A 290 -16.50 0.65 -1.13
N ALA A 291 -16.50 -0.36 -0.28
CA ALA A 291 -15.32 -1.17 -0.06
C ALA A 291 -15.67 -2.65 -0.05
N ASN A 292 -14.77 -3.47 -0.58
CA ASN A 292 -14.91 -4.92 -0.66
C ASN A 292 -13.55 -5.60 -0.74
N GLY A 293 -13.56 -6.92 -0.61
CA GLY A 293 -12.36 -7.75 -0.73
C GLY A 293 -12.63 -9.19 -0.33
N PHE A 294 -11.56 -9.98 -0.19
CA PHE A 294 -11.61 -11.33 0.33
C PHE A 294 -10.68 -11.52 1.53
N ILE A 295 -11.07 -12.45 2.39
CA ILE A 295 -10.25 -12.99 3.47
C ILE A 295 -10.19 -14.51 3.30
N TYR A 296 -8.97 -15.05 3.38
CA TYR A 296 -8.66 -16.46 3.21
C TYR A 296 -8.25 -17.04 4.56
N ILE A 297 -9.03 -18.01 5.05
CA ILE A 297 -8.93 -18.47 6.44
C ILE A 297 -8.77 -19.98 6.44
N SER A 298 -7.77 -20.49 7.16
CA SER A 298 -7.57 -21.93 7.33
C SER A 298 -8.83 -22.62 7.85
N LYS A 299 -9.17 -23.76 7.25
CA LYS A 299 -10.24 -24.62 7.78
C LYS A 299 -9.82 -25.41 9.01
N GLU A 300 -8.52 -25.54 9.27
CA GLU A 300 -7.96 -26.34 10.36
C GLU A 300 -7.98 -25.57 11.68
N ASP A 301 -7.40 -24.37 11.69
CA ASP A 301 -7.15 -23.60 12.93
C ASP A 301 -7.69 -22.16 12.92
N PHE A 302 -8.35 -21.75 11.84
CA PHE A 302 -8.84 -20.39 11.60
C PHE A 302 -7.75 -19.30 11.49
N SER A 303 -6.50 -19.65 11.24
CA SER A 303 -5.45 -18.69 10.85
C SER A 303 -5.84 -17.93 9.57
N ILE A 304 -5.50 -16.64 9.49
CA ILE A 304 -5.75 -15.82 8.30
C ILE A 304 -4.51 -15.87 7.42
N HIS A 305 -4.64 -16.50 6.26
CA HIS A 305 -3.55 -16.58 5.27
C HIS A 305 -3.46 -15.34 4.41
N SER A 306 -4.60 -14.74 4.04
CA SER A 306 -4.58 -13.56 3.18
C SER A 306 -5.77 -12.64 3.42
N PHE A 307 -5.53 -11.35 3.21
CA PHE A 307 -6.52 -10.28 3.29
C PHE A 307 -6.31 -9.31 2.13
N ASP A 308 -7.27 -9.26 1.20
CA ASP A 308 -7.33 -8.25 0.14
C ASP A 308 -8.44 -7.24 0.43
N TYR A 309 -8.17 -5.96 0.16
CA TYR A 309 -9.13 -4.88 0.42
C TYR A 309 -9.05 -3.81 -0.66
N LYS A 310 -10.21 -3.36 -1.11
CA LYS A 310 -10.34 -2.33 -2.15
C LYS A 310 -11.32 -1.28 -1.71
N LEU A 311 -10.88 -0.02 -1.68
CA LEU A 311 -11.75 1.14 -1.47
C LEU A 311 -11.99 1.87 -2.78
N PHE A 312 -13.25 2.17 -3.09
CA PHE A 312 -13.64 2.93 -4.27
C PHE A 312 -14.44 4.18 -3.88
N SER A 313 -14.16 5.29 -4.57
CA SER A 313 -14.98 6.49 -4.55
C SER A 313 -16.08 6.38 -5.61
N ARG A 314 -17.34 6.41 -5.18
CA ARG A 314 -18.51 6.38 -6.07
C ARG A 314 -18.62 7.66 -6.89
N SER A 315 -18.25 8.80 -6.31
CA SER A 315 -18.33 10.10 -6.99
C SER A 315 -17.34 10.24 -8.14
N LEU A 316 -16.20 9.57 -8.04
CA LEU A 316 -15.14 9.58 -9.07
C LEU A 316 -15.21 8.36 -9.98
N ASN A 317 -15.97 7.34 -9.58
CA ASN A 317 -15.93 6.01 -10.18
C ASN A 317 -14.49 5.46 -10.27
N LYS A 318 -13.70 5.67 -9.20
CA LYS A 318 -12.27 5.33 -9.17
C LYS A 318 -11.90 4.55 -7.91
N LEU A 319 -10.85 3.74 -8.02
CA LEU A 319 -10.18 3.12 -6.89
C LEU A 319 -9.44 4.21 -6.09
N VAL A 320 -9.62 4.21 -4.77
CA VAL A 320 -8.93 5.09 -3.83
C VAL A 320 -7.68 4.38 -3.31
N PHE A 321 -7.82 3.16 -2.80
CA PHE A 321 -6.67 2.34 -2.43
C PHE A 321 -6.97 0.84 -2.54
N THR A 322 -5.91 0.06 -2.69
CA THR A 322 -5.85 -1.39 -2.54
C THR A 322 -4.84 -1.78 -1.46
N LEU A 323 -5.15 -2.87 -0.78
CA LEU A 323 -4.26 -3.55 0.15
C LEU A 323 -4.30 -5.04 -0.16
N ASP A 324 -3.15 -5.68 -0.31
CA ASP A 324 -3.02 -7.13 -0.41
C ASP A 324 -1.98 -7.60 0.60
N ILE A 325 -2.38 -8.51 1.49
CA ILE A 325 -1.54 -9.08 2.55
C ILE A 325 -1.58 -10.60 2.44
N GLU A 326 -0.42 -11.22 2.67
CA GLU A 326 -0.32 -12.66 2.91
C GLU A 326 0.52 -12.93 4.15
N TYR A 327 0.06 -13.87 4.96
CA TYR A 327 0.74 -14.45 6.10
C TYR A 327 1.02 -15.92 5.80
N LYS A 328 2.18 -16.39 6.26
CA LYS A 328 2.64 -17.76 6.03
C LYS A 328 3.05 -18.42 7.33
N ARG A 329 2.62 -19.67 7.48
CA ARG A 329 2.97 -20.55 8.59
C ARG A 329 4.47 -20.89 8.56
N GLN A 330 5.11 -20.78 9.72
CA GLN A 330 6.52 -21.16 9.92
C GLN A 330 6.64 -22.46 10.73
N GLU A 331 7.87 -22.92 10.97
CA GLU A 331 8.17 -24.20 11.64
C GLU A 331 7.63 -24.32 13.08
N ASN A 332 7.32 -23.21 13.74
CA ASN A 332 6.69 -23.17 15.07
C ASN A 332 5.14 -23.11 15.01
N ASP A 333 4.55 -23.39 13.86
CA ASP A 333 3.10 -23.41 13.63
C ASP A 333 2.41 -22.04 13.82
N LYS A 334 3.17 -20.95 13.79
CA LYS A 334 2.64 -19.58 13.83
C LYS A 334 2.68 -18.92 12.46
N MET A 335 1.79 -17.97 12.25
CA MET A 335 1.67 -17.17 11.04
C MET A 335 2.56 -15.93 11.13
N TYR A 336 3.42 -15.74 10.12
CA TYR A 336 4.29 -14.57 10.00
C TYR A 336 4.03 -13.87 8.67
N LEU A 337 4.27 -12.56 8.63
CA LEU A 337 4.09 -11.77 7.41
C LEU A 337 4.92 -12.40 6.27
N ASN A 338 4.28 -12.60 5.12
CA ASN A 338 4.94 -13.02 3.89
C ASN A 338 5.12 -11.81 2.96
N TYR A 339 4.05 -11.04 2.75
CA TYR A 339 4.14 -9.72 2.13
C TYR A 339 2.96 -8.83 2.52
N ILE A 340 3.17 -7.53 2.33
CA ILE A 340 2.13 -6.51 2.34
C ILE A 340 2.38 -5.55 1.18
N THR A 341 1.32 -5.24 0.43
CA THR A 341 1.34 -4.22 -0.61
C THR A 341 0.19 -3.25 -0.37
N PHE A 342 0.50 -1.96 -0.37
CA PHE A 342 -0.47 -0.89 -0.23
C PHE A 342 -0.29 0.11 -1.37
N ASN A 343 -1.36 0.32 -2.12
CA ASN A 343 -1.40 1.27 -3.22
C ASN A 343 -2.57 2.20 -3.03
N ASN A 344 -2.35 3.51 -3.18
CA ASN A 344 -3.43 4.48 -3.15
C ASN A 344 -3.25 5.56 -4.21
N ASN A 345 -4.36 6.16 -4.63
CA ASN A 345 -4.31 7.33 -5.48
C ASN A 345 -3.88 8.57 -4.69
N PHE A 346 -3.22 9.49 -5.38
CA PHE A 346 -2.93 10.82 -4.88
C PHE A 346 -3.20 11.86 -5.96
N PHE A 347 -3.41 13.09 -5.52
CA PHE A 347 -3.52 14.26 -6.37
C PHE A 347 -2.47 15.25 -5.89
N LEU A 348 -1.60 15.66 -6.80
CA LEU A 348 -0.77 16.84 -6.56
C LEU A 348 -1.58 18.08 -6.84
N MET A 349 -1.51 19.02 -5.91
CA MET A 349 -1.84 20.41 -6.20
C MET A 349 -0.51 21.10 -6.48
N PRO A 350 -0.30 21.67 -7.69
CA PRO A 350 0.91 22.46 -7.93
C PRO A 350 1.01 23.56 -6.89
N GLU A 351 2.24 23.95 -6.57
CA GLU A 351 2.50 25.05 -5.65
C GLU A 351 1.71 26.28 -6.12
N GLY A 352 0.79 26.75 -5.27
CA GLY A 352 -0.11 27.82 -5.67
C GLY A 352 -1.36 27.41 -6.47
N ALA A 353 -1.79 26.16 -6.42
CA ALA A 353 -3.11 25.83 -6.92
C ALA A 353 -4.20 26.66 -6.21
N LEU A 354 -5.23 27.03 -6.97
CA LEU A 354 -6.40 27.72 -6.43
C LEU A 354 -7.19 26.76 -5.51
N LYS A 355 -7.28 27.10 -4.22
CA LYS A 355 -8.01 26.36 -3.19
C LYS A 355 -8.93 27.28 -2.38
N ILE A 356 -9.96 26.70 -1.79
CA ILE A 356 -10.74 27.36 -0.74
C ILE A 356 -9.86 27.41 0.50
N GLU A 357 -9.61 28.61 1.00
CA GLU A 357 -8.83 28.88 2.21
C GLU A 357 -9.72 28.75 3.45
N ASP A 358 -10.89 29.38 3.43
CA ASP A 358 -11.92 29.19 4.43
C ASP A 358 -13.32 29.40 3.84
N TRP A 359 -14.34 29.02 4.58
CA TRP A 359 -15.71 29.42 4.32
C TRP A 359 -16.53 29.52 5.60
N SER A 360 -17.54 30.38 5.59
CA SER A 360 -18.53 30.52 6.65
C SER A 360 -19.92 30.70 6.08
N TYR A 361 -20.94 30.36 6.87
CA TYR A 361 -22.34 30.65 6.55
C TYR A 361 -22.85 31.72 7.51
N ILE A 362 -23.33 32.83 6.97
CA ILE A 362 -23.88 33.95 7.74
C ILE A 362 -25.41 33.87 7.68
N LYS A 363 -26.06 33.60 8.81
CA LYS A 363 -27.51 33.33 8.90
C LYS A 363 -28.34 34.54 8.46
N GLU A 364 -27.89 35.72 8.85
CA GLU A 364 -28.52 37.02 8.61
C GLU A 364 -28.49 37.34 7.11
N GLU A 365 -27.34 37.09 6.47
CA GLU A 365 -27.14 37.32 5.03
C GLU A 365 -27.68 36.20 4.15
N LYS A 366 -27.99 35.03 4.75
CA LYS A 366 -28.47 33.82 4.05
C LYS A 366 -27.49 33.39 2.96
N ALA A 367 -26.21 33.55 3.24
CA ALA A 367 -25.15 33.40 2.25
C ALA A 367 -23.94 32.67 2.83
N PHE A 368 -23.24 31.95 1.96
CA PHE A 368 -21.90 31.47 2.24
C PHE A 368 -20.88 32.51 1.78
N ILE A 369 -19.91 32.80 2.63
CA ILE A 369 -18.71 33.54 2.28
C ILE A 369 -17.62 32.50 2.06
N ILE A 370 -17.06 32.43 0.86
CA ILE A 370 -16.02 31.47 0.50
C ILE A 370 -14.78 32.26 0.12
N GLU A 371 -13.72 32.08 0.90
CA GLU A 371 -12.42 32.70 0.70
C GLU A 371 -11.48 31.73 -0.01
N PHE A 372 -10.68 32.26 -0.92
CA PHE A 372 -9.70 31.52 -1.68
C PHE A 372 -8.31 32.01 -1.32
N ASN A 373 -7.32 31.13 -1.42
CA ASN A 373 -5.92 31.50 -1.17
C ASN A 373 -5.37 32.54 -2.16
N ARG A 374 -6.04 32.73 -3.30
CA ARG A 374 -5.56 33.48 -4.46
C ARG A 374 -6.62 34.43 -5.03
N VAL A 375 -6.14 35.50 -5.67
CA VAL A 375 -6.99 36.50 -6.31
C VAL A 375 -7.65 35.89 -7.55
N LEU A 376 -8.97 35.90 -7.57
CA LEU A 376 -9.79 35.32 -8.64
C LEU A 376 -9.79 36.21 -9.88
N ASP A 377 -9.86 35.58 -11.04
CA ASP A 377 -10.10 36.24 -12.31
C ASP A 377 -11.57 36.70 -12.37
N ALA A 378 -11.79 37.98 -12.05
CA ALA A 378 -13.12 38.59 -12.03
C ALA A 378 -13.76 38.71 -13.42
N THR A 379 -13.02 38.46 -14.51
CA THR A 379 -13.60 38.43 -15.87
C THR A 379 -14.49 37.21 -16.10
N LEU A 380 -14.32 36.16 -15.28
CA LEU A 380 -15.12 34.94 -15.32
C LEU A 380 -16.28 35.05 -14.32
N GLU A 381 -17.41 35.60 -14.76
CA GLU A 381 -18.59 35.72 -13.92
C GLU A 381 -19.13 34.34 -13.47
N PRO A 382 -19.29 34.11 -12.15
CA PRO A 382 -19.72 32.82 -11.63
C PRO A 382 -21.22 32.59 -11.86
N ARG A 383 -21.58 31.42 -12.39
CA ARG A 383 -22.98 31.03 -12.57
C ARG A 383 -23.44 30.20 -11.40
N THR A 384 -24.74 30.20 -11.11
CA THR A 384 -25.33 29.43 -10.00
C THR A 384 -24.99 27.93 -10.00
N ASN A 385 -24.69 27.35 -11.16
CA ASN A 385 -24.28 25.95 -11.30
C ASN A 385 -22.78 25.68 -11.04
N ASP A 386 -21.97 26.72 -10.89
CA ASP A 386 -20.53 26.65 -10.64
C ASP A 386 -20.22 26.36 -9.17
N VAL A 387 -21.18 26.58 -8.26
CA VAL A 387 -21.10 26.20 -6.85
C VAL A 387 -22.24 25.24 -6.50
N LYS A 388 -21.91 24.08 -5.93
CA LYS A 388 -22.88 23.17 -5.32
C LYS A 388 -22.56 23.01 -3.83
N ILE A 389 -23.53 23.33 -2.99
CA ILE A 389 -23.41 23.20 -1.54
C ILE A 389 -24.40 22.13 -1.06
N PHE A 390 -23.93 21.23 -0.22
CA PHE A 390 -24.73 20.21 0.43
C PHE A 390 -24.62 20.35 1.94
N PHE A 391 -25.73 20.18 2.64
CA PHE A 391 -25.76 19.93 4.08
C PHE A 391 -26.27 18.51 4.29
N LYS A 392 -25.41 17.61 4.79
CA LYS A 392 -25.62 16.16 4.75
C LYS A 392 -25.92 15.74 3.29
N ASP A 393 -27.04 15.07 3.06
CA ASP A 393 -27.45 14.62 1.71
C ASP A 393 -28.31 15.65 0.95
N ARG A 394 -28.70 16.76 1.58
CA ARG A 394 -29.58 17.75 0.96
C ARG A 394 -28.79 18.80 0.19
N LYS A 395 -29.00 18.85 -1.12
CA LYS A 395 -28.49 19.93 -1.97
C LYS A 395 -29.18 21.25 -1.62
N LEU A 396 -28.39 22.28 -1.33
CA LEU A 396 -28.87 23.64 -1.09
C LEU A 396 -28.98 24.38 -2.43
N GLY A 397 -30.14 25.00 -2.65
CA GLY A 397 -30.41 25.81 -3.84
C GLY A 397 -29.66 27.13 -3.78
N VAL A 398 -28.79 27.38 -4.76
CA VAL A 398 -28.09 28.64 -4.95
C VAL A 398 -28.99 29.61 -5.72
N LYS A 399 -29.11 30.84 -5.22
CA LYS A 399 -29.84 31.94 -5.88
C LYS A 399 -28.90 32.73 -6.79
N GLU A 400 -27.74 33.09 -6.27
CA GLU A 400 -26.81 34.03 -6.90
C GLU A 400 -25.41 33.81 -6.33
N ILE A 401 -24.39 34.11 -7.15
CA ILE A 401 -22.99 34.12 -6.74
C ILE A 401 -22.38 35.42 -7.29
N TYR A 402 -21.60 36.11 -6.47
CA TYR A 402 -20.87 37.30 -6.89
C TYR A 402 -19.56 37.42 -6.12
N PHE A 403 -18.59 38.12 -6.70
CA PHE A 403 -17.34 38.45 -6.02
C PHE A 403 -17.61 39.54 -4.98
N SER A 404 -17.26 39.28 -3.73
CA SER A 404 -17.34 40.26 -2.63
C SER A 404 -15.99 40.89 -2.32
N SER A 405 -14.89 40.22 -2.67
CA SER A 405 -13.53 40.75 -2.65
C SER A 405 -12.69 40.06 -3.75
N PRO A 406 -11.47 40.53 -4.04
CA PRO A 406 -10.58 39.88 -5.00
C PRO A 406 -10.32 38.40 -4.71
N LYS A 407 -10.40 37.96 -3.45
CA LYS A 407 -10.19 36.57 -3.02
C LYS A 407 -11.47 35.89 -2.51
N THR A 408 -12.63 36.54 -2.59
CA THR A 408 -13.83 36.09 -1.89
C THR A 408 -15.04 36.11 -2.80
N ILE A 409 -15.83 35.03 -2.77
CA ILE A 409 -17.16 35.02 -3.36
C ILE A 409 -18.22 34.90 -2.27
N THR A 410 -19.36 35.51 -2.55
CA THR A 410 -20.57 35.36 -1.73
C THR A 410 -21.59 34.55 -2.51
N VAL A 411 -22.08 33.46 -1.91
CA VAL A 411 -23.05 32.53 -2.49
C VAL A 411 -24.37 32.68 -1.74
N LYS A 412 -25.33 33.42 -2.31
CA LYS A 412 -26.66 33.60 -1.72
C LYS A 412 -27.53 32.38 -1.98
N LEU A 413 -28.19 31.88 -0.93
CA LEU A 413 -29.11 30.75 -1.03
C LEU A 413 -30.53 31.19 -1.43
N LYS A 414 -31.28 30.26 -2.02
CA LYS A 414 -32.74 30.40 -2.18
C LYS A 414 -33.43 30.34 -0.81
N LYS A 415 -34.56 31.05 -0.67
CA LYS A 415 -35.31 31.18 0.60
C LYS A 415 -35.60 29.84 1.28
N GLU A 416 -35.99 28.83 0.50
CA GLU A 416 -36.26 27.47 1.02
C GLU A 416 -35.02 26.81 1.63
N SER A 417 -33.85 27.01 1.01
CA SER A 417 -32.58 26.40 1.47
C SER A 417 -32.02 27.12 2.68
N SER A 418 -32.03 28.46 2.69
CA SER A 418 -31.64 29.23 3.87
C SER A 418 -32.60 29.02 5.05
N GLY A 419 -33.91 28.92 4.77
CA GLY A 419 -34.92 28.67 5.80
C GLY A 419 -34.74 27.31 6.46
N PHE A 420 -34.47 26.27 5.66
CA PHE A 420 -34.10 24.95 6.16
C PHE A 420 -32.82 25.01 7.00
N LEU A 421 -31.77 25.66 6.50
CA LEU A 421 -30.45 25.64 7.14
C LEU A 421 -30.45 26.39 8.48
N ASN A 422 -31.19 27.50 8.58
CA ASN A 422 -31.28 28.30 9.81
C ASN A 422 -31.95 27.56 10.97
N GLN A 423 -32.66 26.45 10.71
CA GLN A 423 -33.28 25.59 11.72
C GLN A 423 -32.35 24.46 12.20
N GLN A 424 -31.16 24.32 11.61
CA GLN A 424 -30.22 23.25 11.94
C GLN A 424 -29.14 23.74 12.92
N ASN A 425 -28.53 22.79 13.64
CA ASN A 425 -27.24 23.04 14.29
C ASN A 425 -26.13 23.04 13.21
N LEU A 426 -25.37 24.14 13.14
CA LEU A 426 -24.36 24.40 12.11
C LEU A 426 -22.92 24.40 12.67
N ASP A 427 -22.73 23.98 13.92
CA ASP A 427 -21.44 24.06 14.62
C ASP A 427 -20.38 23.14 13.97
N GLU A 428 -20.82 22.06 13.32
CA GLU A 428 -19.94 21.12 12.61
C GLU A 428 -19.81 21.45 11.12
N LYS A 429 -18.72 22.14 10.73
CA LYS A 429 -18.36 22.37 9.32
C LYS A 429 -18.30 21.06 8.50
N ALA A 430 -17.99 19.92 9.14
CA ALA A 430 -17.91 18.60 8.51
C ALA A 430 -19.24 18.09 7.92
N LEU A 431 -20.38 18.66 8.34
CA LEU A 431 -21.70 18.33 7.78
C LEU A 431 -21.93 18.95 6.39
N PHE A 432 -21.05 19.86 5.96
CA PHE A 432 -21.15 20.54 4.68
C PHE A 432 -20.19 19.97 3.65
N ALA A 433 -20.65 19.90 2.40
CA ALA A 433 -19.80 19.62 1.26
C ALA A 433 -19.96 20.71 0.20
N LEU A 434 -18.88 21.41 -0.12
CA LEU A 434 -18.82 22.43 -1.15
C LEU A 434 -18.09 21.88 -2.39
N LYS A 435 -18.72 21.98 -3.55
CA LYS A 435 -18.13 21.58 -4.84
C LYS A 435 -18.15 22.77 -5.79
N LEU A 436 -16.97 23.29 -6.09
CA LEU A 436 -16.77 24.45 -6.97
C LEU A 436 -16.15 24.00 -8.30
N LYS A 437 -16.50 24.68 -9.38
CA LYS A 437 -15.91 24.50 -10.72
C LYS A 437 -15.87 25.84 -11.47
N ASN A 438 -15.07 25.92 -12.53
CA ASN A 438 -14.99 27.10 -13.40
C ASN A 438 -14.52 28.40 -12.72
N PHE A 439 -13.88 28.31 -11.56
CA PHE A 439 -13.14 29.43 -10.97
C PHE A 439 -11.68 29.34 -11.41
N ARG A 440 -11.06 30.48 -11.65
CA ARG A 440 -9.65 30.61 -12.05
C ARG A 440 -9.05 31.81 -11.34
N ASP A 441 -7.76 31.77 -11.04
CA ASP A 441 -7.02 32.93 -10.55
C ASP A 441 -6.45 33.79 -11.71
N ILE A 442 -5.95 34.97 -11.39
CA ILE A 442 -5.34 35.89 -12.37
C ILE A 442 -4.07 35.33 -13.05
N GLN A 443 -3.50 34.23 -12.53
CA GLN A 443 -2.31 33.56 -13.08
C GLN A 443 -2.67 32.33 -13.92
N GLY A 444 -3.96 32.00 -14.06
CA GLY A 444 -4.44 30.87 -14.85
C GLY A 444 -4.68 29.57 -14.09
N PHE A 445 -4.46 29.52 -12.77
CA PHE A 445 -4.74 28.32 -11.97
C PHE A 445 -6.23 28.10 -11.83
N GLU A 446 -6.70 26.98 -12.37
CA GLU A 446 -8.11 26.62 -12.38
C GLU A 446 -8.51 25.74 -11.20
N MET A 447 -9.63 26.08 -10.57
CA MET A 447 -10.23 25.33 -9.47
C MET A 447 -10.50 23.88 -9.90
N GLY A 448 -9.74 22.97 -9.29
CA GLY A 448 -9.89 21.52 -9.49
C GLY A 448 -9.27 20.94 -10.76
N LYS A 449 -8.66 21.75 -11.65
CA LYS A 449 -8.03 21.25 -12.90
C LYS A 449 -6.51 21.10 -12.84
N SER A 450 -5.82 21.85 -11.98
CA SER A 450 -4.38 21.71 -11.80
C SER A 450 -4.07 20.51 -10.90
N LYS A 451 -4.37 19.29 -11.34
CA LYS A 451 -4.13 18.08 -10.55
C LYS A 451 -3.38 17.05 -11.37
N VAL A 452 -2.13 16.79 -11.01
CA VAL A 452 -1.46 15.56 -11.46
C VAL A 452 -2.04 14.43 -10.61
N GLU A 453 -2.67 13.47 -11.27
CA GLU A 453 -3.20 12.28 -10.61
C GLU A 453 -2.19 11.15 -10.77
N GLY A 454 -1.91 10.47 -9.67
CA GLY A 454 -1.00 9.34 -9.67
C GLY A 454 -1.40 8.30 -8.65
N TYR A 455 -0.63 7.22 -8.64
CA TYR A 455 -0.74 6.14 -7.67
C TYR A 455 0.57 6.00 -6.93
N GLN A 456 0.52 5.89 -5.61
CA GLN A 456 1.68 5.61 -4.77
C GLN A 456 1.61 4.17 -4.30
N PHE A 457 2.67 3.42 -4.57
CA PHE A 457 2.83 2.03 -4.18
C PHE A 457 3.85 1.94 -3.05
N ARG A 458 3.59 1.02 -2.12
CA ARG A 458 4.45 0.65 -1.00
C ARG A 458 4.36 -0.84 -0.83
N GLU A 459 5.49 -1.52 -0.87
CA GLU A 459 5.52 -2.98 -0.89
C GLU A 459 6.67 -3.48 0.00
N LEU A 460 6.37 -4.47 0.82
CA LEU A 460 7.36 -5.17 1.65
C LEU A 460 7.19 -6.67 1.43
N PHE A 461 8.26 -7.29 0.95
CA PHE A 461 8.32 -8.72 0.64
C PHE A 461 9.31 -9.39 1.59
N VAL A 462 8.80 -10.23 2.50
CA VAL A 462 9.63 -10.90 3.49
C VAL A 462 10.46 -11.97 2.80
N GLN A 463 11.79 -11.88 2.95
CA GLN A 463 12.71 -12.89 2.43
C GLN A 463 12.99 -13.96 3.47
N ARG A 464 13.07 -13.59 4.76
CA ARG A 464 13.34 -14.54 5.85
C ARG A 464 12.73 -14.08 7.16
N VAL A 465 12.21 -15.04 7.92
CA VAL A 465 11.73 -14.85 9.30
C VAL A 465 12.74 -15.45 10.29
N PHE A 466 12.94 -14.76 11.41
CA PHE A 466 13.69 -15.21 12.58
C PHE A 466 12.75 -15.28 13.78
N LEU A 467 12.49 -16.50 14.27
CA LEU A 467 11.39 -16.75 15.20
C LEU A 467 11.61 -16.15 16.60
N ASP A 468 12.88 -16.04 17.04
CA ASP A 468 13.25 -15.67 18.41
C ASP A 468 14.36 -14.61 18.44
N LYS A 469 14.35 -13.67 17.46
CA LYS A 469 15.38 -12.62 17.36
C LYS A 469 14.80 -11.25 17.73
N VAL A 470 15.29 -10.72 18.85
CA VAL A 470 14.99 -9.38 19.38
C VAL A 470 15.89 -8.30 18.77
N SER A 471 15.52 -7.04 19.00
CA SER A 471 16.32 -5.87 18.65
C SER A 471 17.74 -5.95 19.25
N ASP A 472 18.73 -5.65 18.42
CA ASP A 472 20.14 -5.58 18.76
C ASP A 472 20.56 -4.15 19.17
N ASN A 473 21.31 -4.00 20.24
CA ASN A 473 21.79 -2.69 20.71
C ASN A 473 22.88 -2.09 19.81
N ASP A 474 23.55 -2.93 19.00
CA ASP A 474 24.60 -2.48 18.07
C ASP A 474 24.02 -1.89 16.78
N LEU A 475 22.71 -2.05 16.53
CA LEU A 475 22.01 -1.50 15.37
C LEU A 475 21.44 -0.11 15.65
N LYS A 476 21.43 0.72 14.61
CA LYS A 476 20.69 1.98 14.59
C LYS A 476 19.36 1.79 13.85
N TYR A 477 18.30 2.26 14.49
CA TYR A 477 16.93 2.08 14.02
C TYR A 477 16.39 3.32 13.33
N ILE A 478 15.45 3.13 12.41
CA ILE A 478 14.73 4.22 11.76
C ILE A 478 13.93 5.02 12.80
N GLU A 479 13.90 6.34 12.62
CA GLU A 479 12.95 7.18 13.33
C GLU A 479 11.62 7.19 12.57
N LYS A 480 10.56 6.61 13.15
CA LYS A 480 9.23 6.45 12.51
C LYS A 480 8.61 7.76 11.97
N GLY A 481 8.99 8.90 12.56
CA GLY A 481 8.56 10.24 12.20
C GLY A 481 9.47 10.99 11.22
N LYS A 482 10.54 10.35 10.71
CA LYS A 482 11.49 10.96 9.76
C LYS A 482 11.58 10.16 8.46
N SER A 483 12.12 10.82 7.43
CA SER A 483 12.37 10.25 6.12
C SER A 483 13.37 9.09 6.19
N LEU A 484 13.17 8.04 5.38
CA LEU A 484 14.14 6.94 5.28
C LEU A 484 15.46 7.38 4.64
N ARG A 485 15.49 8.51 3.91
CA ARG A 485 16.73 9.06 3.35
C ARG A 485 17.71 9.53 4.40
N GLU A 486 17.21 9.90 5.58
CA GLU A 486 18.01 10.37 6.71
C GLU A 486 18.38 9.22 7.65
N ALA A 487 17.83 8.02 7.42
CA ALA A 487 18.06 6.87 8.28
C ALA A 487 19.46 6.31 8.08
N PHE A 488 20.05 5.81 9.18
CA PHE A 488 21.35 5.18 9.15
C PHE A 488 21.28 3.81 8.45
N ILE A 489 22.23 3.55 7.56
CA ILE A 489 22.40 2.25 6.92
C ILE A 489 23.37 1.43 7.77
N ASN A 490 22.86 0.36 8.38
CA ASN A 490 23.66 -0.55 9.20
C ASN A 490 24.50 -1.47 8.32
N ASP A 491 25.70 -1.81 8.80
CA ASP A 491 26.54 -2.80 8.16
C ASP A 491 25.84 -4.15 8.11
N PHE A 492 25.88 -4.79 6.94
CA PHE A 492 25.13 -6.01 6.71
C PHE A 492 25.89 -6.95 5.80
N LYS A 493 25.91 -8.24 6.15
CA LYS A 493 26.32 -9.29 5.23
C LYS A 493 25.21 -9.51 4.20
N ALA A 494 25.18 -8.61 3.22
CA ALA A 494 24.18 -8.53 2.15
C ALA A 494 24.22 -9.70 1.17
N GLU A 495 25.09 -10.69 1.37
CA GLU A 495 25.21 -11.80 0.45
C GLU A 495 23.88 -12.51 0.32
N ASP A 496 23.19 -12.87 1.40
CA ASP A 496 21.99 -13.71 1.31
C ASP A 496 20.71 -13.01 0.83
N TYR A 497 20.67 -11.68 0.77
CA TYR A 497 19.45 -10.90 0.50
C TYR A 497 19.63 -10.01 -0.74
N TRP A 498 18.57 -9.81 -1.51
CA TRP A 498 18.68 -9.08 -2.77
C TRP A 498 17.47 -8.20 -3.07
N LEU A 499 17.70 -7.13 -3.82
CA LEU A 499 16.63 -6.31 -4.39
C LEU A 499 15.99 -7.09 -5.55
N ASN A 500 14.71 -7.41 -5.40
CA ASN A 500 13.90 -7.98 -6.47
C ASN A 500 13.18 -6.84 -7.19
N SER A 501 13.88 -6.13 -8.08
CA SER A 501 13.37 -4.97 -8.83
C SER A 501 12.86 -5.36 -10.23
N PRO A 502 11.67 -5.98 -10.39
CA PRO A 502 11.14 -6.41 -11.68
C PRO A 502 10.52 -5.27 -12.51
N LEU A 503 10.41 -4.06 -11.95
CA LEU A 503 9.89 -2.92 -12.70
C LEU A 503 10.82 -2.62 -13.87
N LYS A 504 10.23 -2.41 -15.05
CA LYS A 504 10.97 -2.00 -16.23
C LYS A 504 10.95 -0.48 -16.30
N THR A 505 12.08 0.11 -16.68
CA THR A 505 12.10 1.50 -17.13
C THR A 505 11.18 1.63 -18.34
N THR A 506 10.41 2.71 -18.42
CA THR A 506 9.49 2.95 -19.56
C THR A 506 10.21 3.30 -20.86
N ASP A 507 11.52 3.51 -20.80
CA ASP A 507 12.35 3.95 -21.94
C ASP A 507 12.96 2.80 -22.74
N ASN A 508 12.41 1.58 -22.64
CA ASN A 508 12.85 0.38 -23.39
C ASN A 508 11.72 -0.29 -24.17
#